data_AF-A0A2V7JF96-F1
#
_entry.id   AF-A0A2V7JF96-F1
#
_cell.length_a   1.000
_cell.length_b   1.000
_cell.length_c   1.000
_cell.angle_alpha   90.00
_cell.angle_beta   90.00
_cell.angle_gamma   90.00
#
_symmetry.space_group_name_H-M   'P 1'
#
loop_
_entity.id
_entity.type
_entity.pdbx_description
1 polymer ?
#
loop_
_entity_poly.entity_id
_entity_poly.type
_entity_poly.pdbx_seq_one_letter_code
_entity_poly.pdbx_strand_id
1 'polypeptide(L)'
;MRHASDPRKLSTLAMTERFEQVQRAFTAYTIERELGSGGMASVYLAHDKKHDRKVAIKIPHAELAALLGADRFLQEIRLAATLQHPHILGLLDFISTNAISTAKYPL
;
A
#
# COMPACT_ATOMS: atom_id res chain seq x y z
N MET A 1 40.86 -8.12 -4.20
CA MET A 1 39.86 -7.05 -3.96
C MET A 1 38.54 -7.47 -4.60
N ARG A 2 37.58 -7.97 -3.83
CA ARG A 2 36.21 -8.20 -4.31
C ARG A 2 35.29 -7.56 -3.28
N HIS A 3 34.71 -6.42 -3.64
CA HIS A 3 33.67 -5.76 -2.84
C HIS A 3 32.46 -6.70 -2.80
N ALA A 4 32.29 -7.43 -1.71
CA ALA A 4 31.04 -8.10 -1.40
C ALA A 4 30.00 -7.01 -1.12
N SER A 5 29.05 -6.83 -2.03
CA SER A 5 27.89 -5.97 -1.84
C SER A 5 27.09 -6.48 -0.63
N ASP A 6 27.00 -5.69 0.45
CA ASP A 6 26.26 -6.08 1.65
C ASP A 6 24.75 -6.26 1.30
N PRO A 7 24.17 -7.47 1.48
CA PRO A 7 22.77 -7.73 1.15
C PRO A 7 21.78 -6.85 1.92
N ARG A 8 22.19 -6.25 3.06
CA ARG A 8 21.37 -5.30 3.83
C ARG A 8 21.24 -3.93 3.17
N LYS A 9 22.18 -3.54 2.31
CA LYS A 9 22.09 -2.28 1.56
C LYS A 9 21.08 -2.36 0.41
N LEU A 10 20.95 -3.54 -0.21
CA LEU A 10 19.97 -3.82 -1.26
C LEU A 10 18.53 -3.71 -0.75
N SER A 11 18.24 -4.17 0.47
CA SER A 11 16.91 -4.05 1.09
C SER A 11 16.53 -2.61 1.45
N THR A 12 17.48 -1.78 1.89
CA THR A 12 17.19 -0.39 2.25
C THR A 12 16.94 0.47 1.01
N LEU A 13 17.74 0.31 -0.04
CA LEU A 13 17.56 1.05 -1.29
C LEU A 13 16.23 0.70 -1.97
N ALA A 14 15.90 -0.59 -2.06
CA ALA A 14 14.62 -1.03 -2.61
C ALA A 14 13.42 -0.53 -1.80
N MET A 15 13.54 -0.44 -0.47
CA MET A 15 12.51 0.12 0.40
C MET A 15 12.31 1.62 0.12
N THR A 16 13.39 2.40 0.01
CA THR A 16 13.34 3.83 -0.29
C THR A 16 12.75 4.09 -1.68
N GLU A 17 13.17 3.36 -2.70
CA GLU A 17 12.63 3.48 -4.06
C GLU A 17 11.12 3.18 -4.10
N ARG A 18 10.68 2.13 -3.39
CA ARG A 18 9.25 1.80 -3.28
C ARG A 18 8.48 2.89 -2.56
N PHE A 19 9.01 3.41 -1.45
CA PHE A 19 8.39 4.51 -0.72
C PHE A 19 8.21 5.75 -1.60
N GLU A 20 9.24 6.13 -2.36
CA GLU A 20 9.17 7.26 -3.30
C GLU A 20 8.19 7.01 -4.45
N GLN A 21 8.14 5.79 -4.99
CA GLN A 21 7.18 5.42 -6.02
C GLN A 21 5.74 5.52 -5.52
N VAL A 22 5.49 5.04 -4.29
CA VAL A 22 4.20 5.19 -3.63
C VAL A 22 3.89 6.67 -3.42
N GLN A 23 4.79 7.46 -2.85
CA GLN A 23 4.56 8.88 -2.62
C GLN A 23 4.23 9.64 -3.92
N ARG A 24 4.89 9.32 -5.04
CA ARG A 24 4.59 9.91 -6.35
C ARG A 24 3.21 9.55 -6.88
N ALA A 25 2.75 8.32 -6.65
CA ALA A 25 1.42 7.88 -7.07
C ALA A 25 0.29 8.53 -6.23
N PHE A 26 0.60 8.96 -5.01
CA PHE A 26 -0.39 9.43 -4.03
C PHE A 26 -0.19 10.89 -3.66
N THR A 27 -0.29 11.81 -4.63
CA THR A 27 -0.11 13.24 -4.38
C THR A 27 -1.14 13.85 -3.42
N ALA A 28 -2.30 13.22 -3.22
CA ALA A 28 -3.29 13.62 -2.22
C ALA A 28 -2.92 13.20 -0.78
N TYR A 29 -1.92 12.34 -0.62
CA TYR A 29 -1.49 11.78 0.65
C TYR A 29 -0.01 12.11 0.91
N THR A 30 0.36 12.24 2.17
CA THR A 30 1.76 12.27 2.58
C THR A 30 2.05 10.94 3.26
N ILE A 31 2.83 10.08 2.61
CA ILE A 31 3.27 8.80 3.17
C ILE A 31 4.31 9.09 4.25
N GLU A 32 4.15 8.51 5.43
CA GLU A 32 5.03 8.79 6.57
C GLU A 32 6.00 7.65 6.84
N ARG A 33 5.47 6.43 6.93
CA ARG A 33 6.26 5.21 7.18
C ARG A 33 5.46 3.97 6.82
N GLU A 34 6.16 2.86 6.68
CA GLU A 34 5.53 1.55 6.64
C GLU A 34 4.97 1.17 8.03
N LEU A 35 3.76 0.61 8.04
CA LEU A 35 3.13 -0.02 9.21
C LEU A 35 3.40 -1.53 9.24
N GLY A 36 3.48 -2.16 8.07
CA GLY A 36 3.94 -3.53 7.93
C GLY A 36 3.88 -4.01 6.48
N SER A 37 4.55 -5.11 6.21
CA SER A 37 4.53 -5.81 4.93
C SER A 37 4.26 -7.28 5.15
N GLY A 38 3.33 -7.83 4.39
CA GLY A 38 2.99 -9.25 4.39
C GLY A 38 3.09 -9.83 2.99
N GLY A 39 2.79 -11.12 2.84
CA GLY A 39 2.96 -11.83 1.56
C GLY A 39 2.05 -11.38 0.40
N MET A 40 1.18 -10.40 0.60
CA MET A 40 0.27 -9.90 -0.45
C MET A 40 0.38 -8.39 -0.70
N ALA A 41 0.77 -7.62 0.33
CA ALA A 41 0.73 -6.17 0.28
C ALA A 41 1.63 -5.55 1.36
N SER A 42 2.01 -4.30 1.12
CA SER A 42 2.59 -3.40 2.12
C SER A 42 1.53 -2.41 2.58
N VAL A 43 1.54 -2.06 3.85
CA VAL A 43 0.63 -1.09 4.47
C VAL A 43 1.43 0.09 4.98
N TYR A 44 1.02 1.29 4.61
CA TYR A 44 1.70 2.53 4.98
C TYR A 44 0.80 3.42 5.82
N LEU A 45 1.41 4.11 6.79
CA LEU A 45 0.81 5.25 7.46
C LEU A 45 0.90 6.45 6.52
N ALA A 46 -0.21 7.13 6.31
CA ALA A 46 -0.24 8.35 5.53
C ALA A 46 -1.14 9.42 6.17
N HIS A 47 -0.83 10.68 5.88
CA HIS A 47 -1.72 11.81 6.14
C HIS A 47 -2.57 12.10 4.90
N ASP A 48 -3.88 12.00 5.04
CA ASP A 48 -4.86 12.38 4.05
C ASP A 48 -5.08 13.89 4.09
N LYS A 49 -4.47 14.61 3.14
CA LYS A 49 -4.48 16.08 3.11
C LYS A 49 -5.89 16.65 2.87
N LYS A 50 -6.79 15.89 2.25
CA LYS A 50 -8.16 16.34 1.96
C LYS A 50 -9.03 16.35 3.20
N HIS A 51 -8.87 15.37 4.09
CA HIS A 51 -9.71 15.20 5.28
C HIS A 51 -8.94 15.46 6.59
N ASP A 52 -7.70 15.92 6.49
CA ASP A 52 -6.78 16.23 7.58
C ASP A 52 -6.73 15.15 8.68
N ARG A 53 -6.50 13.90 8.27
CA ARG A 53 -6.43 12.77 9.20
C ARG A 53 -5.38 11.74 8.78
N LYS A 54 -4.91 10.98 9.76
CA LYS A 54 -4.03 9.84 9.52
C LYS A 54 -4.87 8.65 9.02
N VAL A 55 -4.35 7.92 8.04
CA VAL A 55 -5.00 6.77 7.39
C VAL A 55 -3.98 5.67 7.12
N ALA A 56 -4.47 4.44 6.97
CA ALA A 56 -3.68 3.33 6.47
C ALA A 56 -3.93 3.14 4.96
N ILE A 57 -2.85 3.04 4.18
CA ILE A 57 -2.87 2.79 2.73
C ILE A 57 -2.28 1.41 2.46
N LYS A 58 -3.11 0.47 1.97
CA LYS A 58 -2.68 -0.88 1.57
C LYS A 58 -2.34 -0.90 0.08
N ILE A 59 -1.16 -1.44 -0.25
CA ILE A 59 -0.61 -1.48 -1.61
C ILE A 59 -0.15 -2.90 -1.93
N PRO A 60 -0.80 -3.61 -2.86
CA PRO A 60 -0.38 -4.93 -3.30
C PRO A 60 1.04 -4.94 -3.85
N HIS A 61 1.72 -6.09 -3.75
CA HIS A 61 3.01 -6.28 -4.41
C HIS A 61 2.80 -6.46 -5.91
N ALA A 62 3.60 -5.78 -6.73
CA ALA A 62 3.41 -5.73 -8.19
C ALA A 62 3.51 -7.13 -8.84
N GLU A 63 4.43 -7.95 -8.35
CA GLU A 63 4.61 -9.34 -8.80
C GLU A 63 3.35 -10.19 -8.54
N LEU A 64 2.74 -10.04 -7.35
CA LEU A 64 1.50 -10.71 -6.99
C LEU A 64 0.29 -10.18 -7.76
N ALA A 65 0.23 -8.86 -8.03
CA ALA A 65 -0.81 -8.29 -8.87
C ALA A 65 -0.75 -8.83 -10.32
N ALA A 66 0.45 -9.06 -10.84
CA ALA A 66 0.66 -9.67 -12.16
C ALA A 66 0.31 -11.17 -12.17
N LEU A 67 0.60 -11.91 -11.09
CA LEU A 67 0.33 -13.35 -10.98
C LEU A 67 -1.12 -13.69 -10.66
N LEU A 68 -1.74 -12.96 -9.72
CA LEU A 68 -3.10 -13.23 -9.23
C LEU A 68 -4.17 -12.38 -9.93
N GLY A 69 -3.73 -11.41 -10.74
CA GLY A 69 -4.58 -10.47 -11.45
C GLY A 69 -5.19 -9.39 -10.56
N ALA A 70 -5.67 -8.31 -11.20
CA ALA A 70 -6.42 -7.25 -10.54
C ALA A 70 -7.70 -7.76 -9.84
N ASP A 71 -8.22 -8.91 -10.28
CA ASP A 71 -9.46 -9.49 -9.78
C ASP A 71 -9.43 -9.84 -8.30
N ARG A 72 -8.31 -10.36 -7.78
CA ARG A 72 -8.22 -10.70 -6.36
C ARG A 72 -8.25 -9.47 -5.47
N PHE A 73 -7.53 -8.42 -5.87
CA PHE A 73 -7.61 -7.14 -5.16
C PHE A 73 -9.03 -6.57 -5.23
N LEU A 74 -9.65 -6.56 -6.40
CA LEU A 74 -11.03 -6.07 -6.56
C LEU A 74 -12.04 -6.89 -5.75
N GLN A 75 -11.82 -8.21 -5.59
CA GLN A 75 -12.64 -9.04 -4.70
C GLN A 75 -12.49 -8.61 -3.23
N GLU A 76 -11.27 -8.37 -2.74
CA GLU A 76 -11.05 -7.84 -1.39
C GLU A 76 -11.75 -6.50 -1.19
N ILE A 77 -11.66 -5.58 -2.17
CA ILE A 77 -12.35 -4.30 -2.13
C ILE A 77 -13.86 -4.48 -2.06
N ARG A 78 -14.43 -5.33 -2.93
CA ARG A 78 -15.88 -5.59 -2.94
C ARG A 78 -16.36 -6.14 -1.61
N LEU A 79 -15.63 -7.09 -1.02
CA LEU A 79 -15.95 -7.66 0.28
C LEU A 79 -15.81 -6.61 1.40
N ALA A 80 -14.72 -5.85 1.42
CA ALA A 80 -14.52 -4.81 2.44
C ALA A 80 -15.57 -3.69 2.34
N ALA A 81 -16.03 -3.37 1.14
CA ALA A 81 -17.05 -2.34 0.91
C ALA A 81 -18.44 -2.75 1.41
N THR A 82 -18.76 -4.05 1.46
CA THR A 82 -20.04 -4.54 1.99
C THR A 82 -20.04 -4.70 3.52
N LEU A 83 -18.88 -4.69 4.16
CA LEU A 83 -18.75 -4.87 5.60
C LEU A 83 -18.83 -3.52 6.34
N GLN A 84 -20.03 -3.18 6.81
CA GLN A 84 -20.27 -2.03 7.67
C GLN A 84 -20.71 -2.49 9.06
N HIS A 85 -19.78 -2.44 10.01
CA HIS A 85 -20.05 -2.82 11.40
C HIS A 85 -19.10 -2.07 12.36
N PRO A 86 -19.53 -1.68 13.58
CA PRO A 86 -18.67 -0.97 14.55
C PRO A 86 -17.37 -1.69 14.95
N HIS A 87 -17.28 -3.00 14.69
CA HIS A 87 -16.12 -3.84 15.03
C HIS A 87 -15.38 -4.38 13.80
N ILE A 88 -15.70 -3.90 12.61
CA ILE A 88 -14.98 -4.24 11.37
C ILE A 88 -14.36 -2.97 10.83
N LEU A 89 -13.09 -3.06 10.42
CA LEU A 89 -12.39 -1.93 9.82
C LEU A 89 -13.02 -1.61 8.47
N GLY A 90 -13.76 -0.51 8.41
CA GLY A 90 -14.44 -0.07 7.18
C GLY A 90 -13.46 0.42 6.12
N LEU A 91 -13.74 0.10 4.86
CA LEU A 91 -13.05 0.70 3.72
C LEU A 91 -13.49 2.17 3.57
N LEU A 92 -12.54 3.11 3.55
CA LEU A 92 -12.83 4.54 3.33
C LEU A 92 -12.85 4.92 1.85
N ASP A 93 -11.91 4.38 1.08
CA ASP A 93 -11.71 4.71 -0.33
C ASP A 93 -10.83 3.66 -1.00
N PHE A 94 -10.85 3.59 -2.33
CA PHE A 94 -9.91 2.77 -3.10
C PHE A 94 -9.60 3.42 -4.44
N ILE A 95 -8.39 3.19 -4.93
CA ILE A 95 -7.95 3.65 -6.25
C ILE A 95 -7.40 2.44 -6.99
N SER A 96 -7.90 2.15 -8.18
CA SER A 96 -7.36 1.12 -9.05
C SER A 96 -7.04 1.68 -10.41
N THR A 97 -5.79 1.56 -10.82
CA THR A 97 -5.25 1.95 -12.12
C THR A 97 -4.49 0.76 -12.72
N ASN A 98 -4.14 0.81 -14.00
CA ASN A 98 -3.34 -0.25 -14.64
C ASN A 98 -2.00 -0.53 -13.95
N ALA A 99 -1.44 0.45 -13.22
CA ALA A 99 -0.14 0.33 -12.58
C ALA A 99 -0.22 0.05 -11.08
N ILE A 100 -1.26 0.57 -10.41
CA ILE A 100 -1.35 0.58 -8.95
C ILE A 100 -2.81 0.41 -8.52
N SER A 101 -3.01 -0.51 -7.59
CA SER A 101 -4.27 -0.72 -6.87
C SER A 101 -4.05 -0.43 -5.39
N THR A 102 -4.94 0.32 -4.73
CA THR A 102 -4.81 0.67 -3.31
C THR A 102 -6.14 0.82 -2.60
N ALA A 103 -6.11 0.55 -1.29
CA ALA A 103 -7.22 0.75 -0.38
C ALA A 103 -6.82 1.64 0.79
N LYS A 104 -7.75 2.47 1.21
CA LYS A 104 -7.63 3.38 2.33
C LYS A 104 -8.54 2.94 3.47
N TYR A 105 -7.97 2.87 4.66
CA TYR A 105 -8.67 2.46 5.89
C TYR A 105 -8.48 3.52 6.98
N PRO A 106 -9.40 3.62 7.96
CA PRO A 106 -9.12 4.37 9.17
C PRO A 106 -7.98 3.71 9.95
N LEU A 107 -7.35 4.46 10.84
CA LEU A 107 -6.39 3.93 11.81
C LEU A 107 -7.09 3.54 13.11
#